data_AF-A0A2V9LA66-F1
#
_entry.id   AF-A0A2V9LA66-F1
#
_cell.length_a   1.000
_cell.length_b   1.000
_cell.length_c   1.000
_cell.angle_alpha   90.00
_cell.angle_beta   90.00
_cell.angle_gamma   90.00
#
_symmetry.space_group_name_H-M   'P 1'
#
loop_
_entity.id
_entity.type
_entity.pdbx_description
1 polymer ?
#
loop_
_entity_poly.entity_id
_entity_poly.type
_entity_poly.pdbx_seq_one_letter_code
_entity_poly.pdbx_strand_id
1 'polypeptide(L)'
;MAGKLSEFLAETLRDMDEGYPDDIPQGERQEAVETRDFVEAYTRDFIRSLEGFSHKDARKIPGNPSENWLLEYFLDEYYVRDMVKRIPKMVKRAAKLSQIFPRIIPSHAADLYLREATRSYIYGFWQASVAFSRAALEQGLRERVKQKLGDTPGKLSLLIQSAATCGLLDAAHRHLAGRVKLSGDRVLHGDPATDREAWETLCAARGVLVHLFL
;
A
#
# COMPACT_ATOMS: atom_id res chain seq x y z
N MET A 1 -29.73 13.65 4.07
CA MET A 1 -28.36 13.29 4.52
C MET A 1 -27.62 12.82 3.28
N ALA A 2 -26.61 13.55 2.80
CA ALA A 2 -25.86 13.10 1.63
C ALA A 2 -25.01 11.89 2.03
N GLY A 3 -25.30 10.70 1.47
CA GLY A 3 -24.46 9.52 1.64
C GLY A 3 -23.04 9.79 1.14
N LYS A 4 -22.03 9.10 1.69
CA LYS A 4 -20.67 9.25 1.17
C LYS A 4 -20.64 8.75 -0.28
N LEU A 5 -19.88 9.42 -1.15
CA LEU A 5 -19.77 9.03 -2.57
C LEU A 5 -19.44 7.54 -2.77
N SER A 6 -18.57 6.98 -1.94
CA SER A 6 -18.22 5.54 -2.00
C SER A 6 -19.38 4.62 -1.61
N GLU A 7 -20.26 5.05 -0.70
CA GLU A 7 -21.44 4.30 -0.30
C GLU A 7 -22.48 4.33 -1.43
N PHE A 8 -22.69 5.50 -2.05
CA PHE A 8 -23.54 5.65 -3.24
C PHE A 8 -23.07 4.76 -4.40
N LEU A 9 -21.78 4.81 -4.77
CA LEU A 9 -21.24 3.97 -5.85
C LEU A 9 -21.38 2.47 -5.55
N ALA A 10 -21.17 2.07 -4.29
CA ALA A 10 -21.32 0.67 -3.88
C ALA A 10 -22.78 0.20 -3.88
N GLU A 11 -23.73 1.13 -3.72
CA GLU A 11 -25.17 0.87 -3.81
C GLU A 11 -25.61 0.81 -5.27
N THR A 12 -25.19 1.75 -6.12
CA THR A 12 -25.43 1.71 -7.58
C THR A 12 -24.89 0.43 -8.21
N LEU A 13 -23.69 -0.02 -7.83
CA LEU A 13 -23.16 -1.29 -8.32
C LEU A 13 -24.01 -2.50 -7.88
N ARG A 14 -24.57 -2.47 -6.66
CA ARG A 14 -25.47 -3.54 -6.18
C ARG A 14 -26.81 -3.51 -6.93
N ASP A 15 -27.37 -2.33 -7.14
CA ASP A 15 -28.62 -2.18 -7.90
C ASP A 15 -28.44 -2.65 -9.34
N MET A 16 -27.28 -2.40 -9.95
CA MET A 16 -26.94 -2.94 -11.28
C MET A 16 -26.79 -4.46 -11.28
N ASP A 17 -26.30 -5.06 -10.18
CA ASP A 17 -26.15 -6.51 -10.05
C ASP A 17 -27.49 -7.23 -9.80
N GLU A 18 -28.43 -6.56 -9.12
CA GLU A 18 -29.75 -7.07 -8.74
C GLU A 18 -30.83 -6.74 -9.78
N GLY A 19 -30.58 -5.75 -10.64
CA GLY A 19 -31.50 -5.23 -11.65
C GLY A 19 -31.72 -6.15 -12.84
N TYR A 20 -32.20 -7.37 -12.61
CA TYR A 20 -32.90 -8.13 -13.65
C TYR A 20 -34.39 -7.83 -13.52
N PRO A 21 -35.05 -7.26 -14.55
CA PRO A 21 -36.50 -7.11 -14.58
C PRO A 21 -37.19 -8.42 -14.15
N ASP A 22 -38.24 -8.30 -13.34
CA ASP A 22 -39.02 -9.46 -12.87
C ASP A 22 -39.70 -10.24 -14.02
N ASP A 23 -39.58 -9.72 -15.23
CA ASP A 23 -40.17 -10.22 -16.46
C ASP A 23 -39.24 -11.20 -17.20
N ILE A 24 -37.96 -11.32 -16.81
CA ILE A 24 -36.99 -12.23 -17.45
C ILE A 24 -37.23 -13.67 -16.96
N PRO A 25 -37.33 -14.67 -17.87
CA PRO A 25 -37.46 -16.08 -17.51
C PRO A 25 -36.39 -16.56 -16.51
N GLN A 26 -36.76 -17.40 -15.54
CA GLN A 26 -35.83 -17.89 -14.51
C GLN A 26 -34.58 -18.57 -15.09
N GLY A 27 -34.71 -19.30 -16.21
CA GLY A 27 -33.58 -19.94 -16.88
C GLY A 27 -32.55 -18.95 -17.42
N GLU A 28 -33.01 -17.84 -18.02
CA GLU A 28 -32.13 -16.79 -18.55
C GLU A 28 -31.44 -16.00 -17.42
N ARG A 29 -32.12 -15.81 -16.28
CA ARG A 29 -31.49 -15.22 -15.09
C ARG A 29 -30.37 -16.11 -14.55
N GLN A 30 -30.61 -17.42 -14.50
CA GLN A 30 -29.63 -18.37 -13.97
C GLN A 30 -28.40 -18.47 -14.88
N GLU A 31 -28.59 -18.52 -16.19
CA GLU A 31 -27.51 -18.51 -17.18
C GLU A 31 -26.66 -17.23 -17.10
N ALA A 32 -27.30 -16.07 -16.90
CA ALA A 32 -26.59 -14.81 -16.75
C ALA A 32 -25.75 -14.75 -15.46
N VAL A 33 -26.25 -15.29 -14.35
CA VAL A 33 -25.49 -15.41 -13.09
C VAL A 33 -24.29 -16.36 -13.25
N GLU A 34 -24.50 -17.53 -13.86
CA GLU A 34 -23.43 -18.51 -14.10
C GLU A 34 -22.33 -17.94 -15.01
N THR A 35 -22.73 -17.20 -16.05
CA THR A 35 -21.80 -16.52 -16.97
C THR A 35 -20.98 -15.46 -16.22
N ARG A 36 -21.62 -14.64 -15.38
CA ARG A 36 -20.94 -13.62 -14.57
C ARG A 36 -19.93 -14.25 -13.61
N ASP A 37 -20.34 -15.26 -12.86
CA ASP A 37 -19.49 -15.94 -11.89
C ASP A 37 -18.27 -16.59 -12.56
N PHE A 38 -18.47 -17.17 -13.75
CA PHE A 38 -17.37 -17.69 -14.57
C PHE A 38 -16.39 -16.58 -15.01
N VAL A 39 -16.91 -15.45 -15.49
CA VAL A 39 -16.10 -14.29 -15.91
C VAL A 39 -15.31 -13.71 -14.74
N GLU A 40 -15.93 -13.56 -13.56
CA GLU A 40 -15.24 -13.06 -12.36
C GLU A 40 -14.11 -14.00 -11.93
N ALA A 41 -14.36 -15.32 -11.93
CA ALA A 41 -13.35 -16.31 -11.60
C ALA A 41 -12.19 -16.28 -12.60
N TYR A 42 -12.49 -16.22 -13.90
CA TYR A 42 -11.49 -16.12 -14.96
C TYR A 42 -10.64 -14.86 -14.83
N THR A 43 -11.28 -13.71 -14.64
CA THR A 43 -10.60 -12.40 -14.50
C THR A 43 -9.68 -12.40 -13.28
N ARG A 44 -10.13 -12.99 -12.16
CA ARG A 44 -9.32 -13.12 -10.94
C ARG A 44 -8.09 -13.99 -11.15
N ASP A 45 -8.25 -15.14 -11.79
CA ASP A 45 -7.13 -16.04 -12.07
C ASP A 45 -6.13 -15.39 -13.03
N PHE A 46 -6.64 -14.64 -14.02
CA PHE A 46 -5.80 -13.87 -14.92
C PHE A 46 -4.98 -12.82 -14.18
N ILE A 47 -5.61 -11.99 -13.34
CA ILE A 47 -4.90 -10.95 -12.57
C ILE A 47 -3.84 -11.57 -11.67
N ARG A 48 -4.15 -12.68 -10.98
CA ARG A 48 -3.16 -13.39 -10.16
C ARG A 48 -1.96 -13.88 -10.96
N SER A 49 -2.17 -14.29 -12.21
CA SER A 49 -1.08 -14.68 -13.11
C SER A 49 -0.18 -13.50 -13.52
N LEU A 50 -0.69 -12.26 -13.45
CA LEU A 50 0.07 -11.04 -13.70
C LEU A 50 0.82 -10.55 -12.45
N GLU A 51 0.24 -10.73 -11.27
CA GLU A 51 0.81 -10.24 -9.99
C GLU A 51 1.97 -11.11 -9.48
N GLY A 52 2.13 -12.33 -9.99
CA GLY A 52 3.17 -13.26 -9.57
C GLY A 52 3.65 -14.17 -10.69
N PHE A 53 4.34 -15.25 -10.33
CA PHE A 53 4.68 -16.28 -11.31
C PHE A 53 3.42 -17.08 -11.66
N SER A 54 3.10 -17.10 -12.95
CA SER A 54 1.97 -17.88 -13.48
C SER A 54 2.15 -19.38 -13.24
N HIS A 55 1.08 -20.08 -12.87
CA HIS A 55 1.08 -21.54 -12.69
C HIS A 55 0.98 -22.26 -14.05
N LYS A 56 1.43 -23.52 -14.10
CA LYS A 56 1.36 -24.35 -15.33
C LYS A 56 -0.09 -24.52 -15.85
N ASP A 57 -1.06 -24.44 -14.95
CA ASP A 57 -2.49 -24.57 -15.24
C ASP A 57 -3.17 -23.21 -15.51
N ALA A 58 -2.41 -22.11 -15.54
CA ALA A 58 -2.96 -20.81 -15.87
C ALA A 58 -3.55 -20.85 -17.28
N ARG A 59 -4.83 -20.52 -17.38
CA ARG A 59 -5.55 -20.48 -18.65
C ARG A 59 -4.86 -19.45 -19.56
N LYS A 60 -4.35 -19.90 -20.70
CA LYS A 60 -3.79 -18.99 -21.70
C LYS A 60 -4.89 -18.07 -22.21
N ILE A 61 -4.63 -16.77 -22.24
CA ILE A 61 -5.49 -15.84 -22.97
C ILE A 61 -5.28 -16.10 -24.46
N PRO A 62 -6.34 -16.42 -25.22
CA PRO A 62 -6.24 -16.45 -26.67
C PRO A 62 -6.07 -15.02 -27.21
N GLY A 63 -5.07 -14.82 -28.07
CA GLY A 63 -4.82 -13.54 -28.75
C GLY A 63 -3.91 -12.57 -27.98
N ASN A 64 -3.73 -11.37 -28.54
CA ASN A 64 -2.97 -10.29 -27.92
C ASN A 64 -3.84 -9.61 -26.84
N PRO A 65 -3.43 -9.63 -25.54
CA PRO A 65 -4.20 -9.00 -24.47
C PRO A 65 -4.48 -7.51 -24.70
N SER A 66 -3.58 -6.78 -25.37
CA SER A 66 -3.76 -5.34 -25.63
C SER A 66 -4.79 -5.03 -26.73
N GLU A 67 -5.23 -6.04 -27.48
CA GLU A 67 -6.22 -5.90 -28.56
C GLU A 67 -7.56 -6.54 -28.19
N ASN A 68 -7.67 -7.06 -26.96
CA ASN A 68 -8.84 -7.76 -26.48
C ASN A 68 -9.74 -6.79 -25.69
N TRP A 69 -10.68 -6.15 -26.39
CA TRP A 69 -11.65 -5.22 -25.78
C TRP A 69 -12.51 -5.86 -24.69
N LEU A 70 -12.81 -7.17 -24.81
CA LEU A 70 -13.54 -7.90 -23.76
C LEU A 70 -12.70 -8.00 -22.49
N LEU A 71 -11.41 -8.26 -22.62
CA LEU A 71 -10.49 -8.28 -21.48
C LEU A 71 -10.39 -6.92 -20.82
N GLU A 72 -10.27 -5.85 -21.61
CA GLU A 72 -10.26 -4.46 -21.09
C GLU A 72 -11.52 -4.17 -20.27
N TYR A 73 -12.70 -4.51 -20.81
CA TYR A 73 -13.99 -4.36 -20.11
C TYR A 73 -14.01 -5.11 -18.77
N PHE A 74 -13.60 -6.38 -18.74
CA PHE A 74 -13.62 -7.17 -17.51
C PHE A 74 -12.60 -6.69 -16.46
N LEU A 75 -11.42 -6.22 -16.92
CA LEU A 75 -10.44 -5.62 -16.02
C LEU A 75 -10.94 -4.32 -15.42
N ASP A 76 -11.55 -3.44 -16.23
CA ASP A 76 -12.16 -2.20 -15.75
C ASP A 76 -13.20 -2.48 -14.67
N GLU A 77 -14.16 -3.37 -14.96
CA GLU A 77 -15.19 -3.74 -14.01
C GLU A 77 -14.60 -4.32 -12.71
N TYR A 78 -13.61 -5.22 -12.81
CA TYR A 78 -12.92 -5.78 -11.66
C TYR A 78 -12.24 -4.70 -10.80
N TYR A 79 -11.45 -3.82 -11.41
CA TYR A 79 -10.70 -2.80 -10.68
C TYR A 79 -11.62 -1.73 -10.09
N VAL A 80 -12.67 -1.32 -10.78
CA VAL A 80 -13.69 -0.40 -10.25
C VAL A 80 -14.33 -0.99 -9.00
N ARG A 81 -14.80 -2.24 -9.07
CA ARG A 81 -15.44 -2.92 -7.93
C ARG A 81 -14.49 -3.10 -6.75
N ASP A 82 -13.26 -3.51 -7.00
CA ASP A 82 -12.23 -3.65 -5.96
C ASP A 82 -11.91 -2.29 -5.32
N MET A 83 -11.76 -1.22 -6.12
CA MET A 83 -11.46 0.11 -5.62
C MET A 83 -12.60 0.68 -4.78
N VAL A 84 -13.84 0.60 -5.26
CA VAL A 84 -15.04 1.07 -4.52
C VAL A 84 -15.12 0.41 -3.15
N LYS A 85 -14.83 -0.90 -3.06
CA LYS A 85 -14.78 -1.64 -1.78
C LYS A 85 -13.63 -1.18 -0.87
N ARG A 86 -12.49 -0.73 -1.42
CA ARG A 86 -11.30 -0.30 -0.66
C ARG A 86 -11.36 1.16 -0.19
N ILE A 87 -12.01 2.05 -0.94
CA ILE A 87 -12.08 3.50 -0.64
C ILE A 87 -12.46 3.80 0.82
N PRO A 88 -13.50 3.19 1.43
CA PRO A 88 -13.85 3.48 2.83
C PRO A 88 -12.70 3.18 3.81
N LYS A 89 -11.92 2.13 3.56
CA LYS A 89 -10.74 1.79 4.39
C LYS A 89 -9.60 2.78 4.14
N MET A 90 -9.38 3.19 2.89
CA MET A 90 -8.38 4.21 2.55
C MET A 90 -8.68 5.55 3.25
N VAL A 91 -9.93 6.01 3.21
CA VAL A 91 -10.38 7.23 3.90
C VAL A 91 -10.14 7.13 5.41
N LYS A 92 -10.50 6.00 6.02
CA LYS A 92 -10.24 5.76 7.46
C LYS A 92 -8.76 5.81 7.81
N ARG A 93 -7.88 5.31 6.94
CA ARG A 93 -6.41 5.35 7.14
C ARG A 93 -5.86 6.75 6.94
N ALA A 94 -6.31 7.45 5.90
CA ALA A 94 -5.92 8.83 5.63
C ALA A 94 -6.28 9.75 6.80
N ALA A 95 -7.48 9.59 7.37
CA ALA A 95 -7.96 10.37 8.50
C ALA A 95 -7.16 10.17 9.81
N LYS A 96 -6.40 9.07 9.93
CA LYS A 96 -5.50 8.84 11.09
C LYS A 96 -4.20 9.62 10.98
N LEU A 97 -3.82 10.08 9.78
CA LEU A 97 -2.56 10.75 9.53
C LEU A 97 -2.65 12.23 9.88
N SER A 98 -1.67 12.73 10.63
CA SER A 98 -1.43 14.16 10.81
C SER A 98 -0.47 14.70 9.76
N GLN A 99 -0.47 16.01 9.54
CA GLN A 99 0.59 16.64 8.75
C GLN A 99 1.89 16.70 9.56
N ILE A 100 3.03 16.62 8.87
CA ILE A 100 4.36 16.81 9.46
C ILE A 100 4.88 18.16 8.99
N PHE A 101 5.30 19.00 9.94
CA PHE A 101 5.94 20.28 9.67
C PHE A 101 7.39 20.21 10.16
N PRO A 102 8.35 19.88 9.28
CA PRO A 102 9.75 19.87 9.67
C PRO A 102 10.27 21.31 9.74
N ARG A 103 11.24 21.58 10.62
CA ARG A 103 11.96 22.86 10.66
C ARG A 103 12.97 22.96 9.51
N ILE A 104 13.56 21.83 9.15
CA ILE A 104 14.52 21.69 8.05
C ILE A 104 13.94 20.70 7.04
N ILE A 105 13.84 21.10 5.78
CA ILE A 105 13.31 20.22 4.73
C ILE A 105 14.30 19.06 4.49
N PRO A 106 13.88 17.79 4.61
CA PRO A 106 14.72 16.64 4.30
C PRO A 106 15.14 16.60 2.82
N SER A 107 16.17 15.82 2.51
CA SER A 107 16.50 15.51 1.12
C SER A 107 15.33 14.90 0.35
N HIS A 108 15.31 15.14 -0.97
CA HIS A 108 14.27 14.62 -1.87
C HIS A 108 14.07 13.10 -1.73
N ALA A 109 15.15 12.34 -1.55
CA ALA A 109 15.08 10.89 -1.38
C ALA A 109 14.36 10.48 -0.09
N ALA A 110 14.63 11.15 1.04
CA ALA A 110 13.96 10.87 2.30
C ALA A 110 12.46 11.22 2.24
N ASP A 111 12.11 12.37 1.65
CA ASP A 111 10.72 12.77 1.43
C ASP A 111 9.98 11.79 0.50
N LEU A 112 10.59 11.43 -0.63
CA LEU A 112 10.02 10.48 -1.58
C LEU A 112 9.67 9.15 -0.90
N TYR A 113 10.61 8.55 -0.18
CA TYR A 113 10.34 7.28 0.51
C TYR A 113 9.28 7.42 1.60
N LEU A 114 9.24 8.54 2.34
CA LEU A 114 8.21 8.74 3.34
C LEU A 114 6.81 8.89 2.71
N ARG A 115 6.73 9.57 1.56
CA ARG A 115 5.51 9.72 0.78
C ARG A 115 5.03 8.38 0.25
N GLU A 116 5.93 7.56 -0.32
CA GLU A 116 5.59 6.23 -0.80
C GLU A 116 5.19 5.31 0.36
N ALA A 117 5.87 5.35 1.51
CA ALA A 117 5.48 4.62 2.70
C ALA A 117 4.05 4.95 3.16
N THR A 118 3.72 6.24 3.15
CA THR A 118 2.41 6.75 3.54
C THR A 118 1.32 6.34 2.53
N ARG A 119 1.61 6.48 1.22
CA ARG A 119 0.70 6.04 0.15
C ARG A 119 0.43 4.55 0.25
N SER A 120 1.47 3.73 0.32
CA SER A 120 1.35 2.28 0.47
C SER A 120 0.49 1.90 1.69
N TYR A 121 0.65 2.60 2.83
CA TYR A 121 -0.21 2.38 4.00
C TYR A 121 -1.69 2.68 3.69
N ILE A 122 -1.98 3.83 3.08
CA ILE A 122 -3.35 4.23 2.72
C ILE A 122 -3.99 3.18 1.80
N TYR A 123 -3.29 2.76 0.75
CA TYR A 123 -3.78 1.76 -0.22
C TYR A 123 -3.87 0.34 0.34
N GLY A 124 -3.20 0.03 1.44
CA GLY A 124 -3.21 -1.30 2.07
C GLY A 124 -2.06 -2.21 1.65
N PHE A 125 -0.98 -1.66 1.11
CA PHE A 125 0.24 -2.38 0.76
C PHE A 125 1.21 -2.39 1.95
N TRP A 126 0.96 -3.27 2.91
CA TRP A 126 1.63 -3.27 4.23
C TRP A 126 3.14 -3.47 4.14
N GLN A 127 3.57 -4.45 3.36
CA GLN A 127 4.97 -4.80 3.16
C GLN A 127 5.72 -3.63 2.51
N ALA A 128 5.14 -3.03 1.48
CA ALA A 128 5.70 -1.86 0.81
C ALA A 128 5.80 -0.67 1.77
N SER A 129 4.76 -0.40 2.57
CA SER A 129 4.78 0.67 3.55
C SER A 129 5.89 0.52 4.59
N VAL A 130 6.08 -0.70 5.10
CA VAL A 130 7.16 -1.03 6.05
C VAL A 130 8.55 -0.88 5.39
N ALA A 131 8.73 -1.40 4.17
CA ALA A 131 9.98 -1.30 3.44
C ALA A 131 10.37 0.15 3.14
N PHE A 132 9.42 0.96 2.64
CA PHE A 132 9.66 2.38 2.39
C PHE A 132 9.86 3.18 3.67
N SER A 133 9.19 2.82 4.78
CA SER A 133 9.45 3.45 6.09
C SER A 133 10.91 3.24 6.54
N ARG A 134 11.44 2.02 6.35
CA ARG A 134 12.85 1.72 6.60
C ARG A 134 13.78 2.51 5.67
N ALA A 135 13.46 2.58 4.37
CA ALA A 135 14.26 3.34 3.41
C ALA A 135 14.28 4.85 3.73
N ALA A 136 13.13 5.43 4.09
CA ALA A 136 13.02 6.84 4.49
C ALA A 136 13.85 7.14 5.73
N LEU A 137 13.75 6.28 6.76
CA LEU A 137 14.56 6.39 7.97
C LEU A 137 16.06 6.30 7.66
N GLU A 138 16.47 5.33 6.85
CA GLU A 138 17.87 5.14 6.48
C GLU A 138 18.44 6.36 5.75
N GLN A 139 17.71 6.93 4.80
CA GLN A 139 18.14 8.14 4.09
C GLN A 139 18.18 9.36 5.01
N GLY A 140 17.15 9.58 5.83
CA GLY A 140 17.13 10.70 6.79
C GLY A 140 18.29 10.63 7.78
N LEU A 141 18.60 9.44 8.31
CA LEU A 141 19.76 9.25 9.18
C LEU A 141 21.08 9.48 8.46
N ARG A 142 21.26 8.95 7.24
CA ARG A 142 22.47 9.19 6.45
C ARG A 142 22.71 10.67 6.25
N GLU A 143 21.69 11.41 5.86
CA GLU A 143 21.78 12.85 5.63
C GLU A 143 22.28 13.58 6.87
N ARG A 144 21.63 13.37 8.02
CA ARG A 144 21.96 14.10 9.26
C ARG A 144 23.28 13.66 9.88
N VAL A 145 23.60 12.36 9.82
CA VAL A 145 24.89 11.84 10.27
C VAL A 145 26.02 12.38 9.40
N LYS A 146 25.86 12.39 8.07
CA LYS A 146 26.85 12.97 7.14
C LYS A 146 27.10 14.45 7.43
N GLN A 147 26.04 15.23 7.65
CA GLN A 147 26.16 16.65 7.97
C GLN A 147 26.91 16.89 9.28
N LYS A 148 26.79 15.99 10.27
CA LYS A 148 27.41 16.16 11.58
C LYS A 148 28.82 15.57 11.70
N LEU A 149 29.09 14.44 11.03
CA LEU A 149 30.34 13.67 11.16
C LEU A 149 31.20 13.68 9.89
N GLY A 150 30.68 14.16 8.74
CA GLY A 150 31.38 14.15 7.45
C GLY A 150 31.35 12.81 6.71
N ASP A 151 31.07 11.70 7.41
CA ASP A 151 30.99 10.35 6.86
C ASP A 151 29.74 9.60 7.36
N THR A 152 29.34 8.54 6.64
CA THR A 152 28.15 7.73 6.94
C THR A 152 28.43 6.24 6.86
N PRO A 153 28.14 5.47 7.92
CA PRO A 153 28.16 4.01 7.85
C PRO A 153 27.20 3.48 6.78
N GLY A 154 27.58 2.38 6.12
CA GLY A 154 26.73 1.73 5.11
C GLY A 154 25.49 1.03 5.71
N LYS A 155 25.61 0.45 6.92
CA LYS A 155 24.54 -0.35 7.55
C LYS A 155 23.62 0.51 8.43
N LEU A 156 22.31 0.29 8.33
CA LEU A 156 21.29 1.00 9.12
C LEU A 156 21.51 0.88 10.64
N SER A 157 21.93 -0.29 11.14
CA SER A 157 22.22 -0.46 12.57
C SER A 157 23.35 0.47 13.05
N LEU A 158 24.41 0.60 12.25
CA LEU A 158 25.52 1.50 12.54
C LEU A 158 25.10 2.96 12.41
N LEU A 159 24.26 3.30 11.45
CA LEU A 159 23.69 4.65 11.32
C LEU A 159 22.89 5.07 12.56
N ILE A 160 22.01 4.19 13.05
CA ILE A 160 21.23 4.44 14.28
C ILE A 160 22.17 4.63 15.48
N GLN A 161 23.21 3.80 15.59
CA GLN A 161 24.18 3.91 16.67
C GLN A 161 24.98 5.22 16.57
N SER A 162 25.51 5.57 15.40
CA SER A 162 26.23 6.83 15.17
C SER A 162 25.36 8.03 15.47
N ALA A 163 24.10 8.03 15.03
CA ALA A 163 23.14 9.11 15.31
C ALA A 163 22.88 9.27 16.81
N ALA A 164 22.77 8.18 17.56
CA ALA A 164 22.65 8.24 19.01
C ALA A 164 23.92 8.78 19.68
N THR A 165 25.11 8.29 19.28
CA THR A 165 26.39 8.72 19.85
C THR A 165 26.67 10.20 19.61
N CYS A 166 26.27 10.74 18.45
CA CYS A 166 26.42 12.17 18.17
C CYS A 166 25.22 13.00 18.64
N GLY A 167 24.28 12.45 19.41
CA GLY A 167 23.15 13.19 20.00
C GLY A 167 22.12 13.68 18.98
N LEU A 168 22.01 13.04 17.82
CA LEU A 168 20.91 13.26 16.86
C LEU A 168 19.64 12.46 17.22
N LEU A 169 19.78 11.42 18.05
CA LEU A 169 18.67 10.64 18.57
C LEU A 169 18.78 10.55 20.09
N ASP A 170 17.69 10.87 20.78
CA ASP A 170 17.52 10.47 22.17
C ASP A 170 17.21 8.97 22.31
N ALA A 171 17.07 8.49 23.56
CA ALA A 171 16.80 7.09 23.85
C ALA A 171 15.47 6.60 23.23
N ALA A 172 14.44 7.45 23.22
CA ALA A 172 13.12 7.09 22.70
C ALA A 172 13.15 6.96 21.17
N HIS A 173 13.74 7.92 20.47
CA HIS A 173 13.85 7.91 19.02
C HIS A 173 14.84 6.84 18.53
N ARG A 174 15.89 6.53 19.30
CA ARG A 174 16.75 5.36 19.03
C ARG A 174 15.95 4.06 19.08
N HIS A 175 15.08 3.88 20.09
CA HIS A 175 14.23 2.70 20.19
C HIS A 175 13.24 2.61 19.02
N LEU A 176 12.60 3.73 18.64
CA LEU A 176 11.71 3.79 17.46
C LEU A 176 12.45 3.43 16.17
N ALA A 177 13.65 3.96 15.94
CA ALA A 177 14.46 3.65 14.78
C ALA A 177 14.84 2.14 14.74
N GLY A 178 15.16 1.57 15.90
CA GLY A 178 15.41 0.14 16.06
C GLY A 178 14.19 -0.72 15.67
N ARG A 179 12.98 -0.32 16.08
CA ARG A 179 11.73 -1.00 15.68
C ARG A 179 11.53 -0.97 14.17
N VAL A 180 11.71 0.19 13.53
CA VAL A 180 11.57 0.32 12.07
C VAL A 180 12.56 -0.59 11.33
N LYS A 181 13.83 -0.62 11.79
CA LYS A 181 14.82 -1.55 11.25
C LYS A 181 14.34 -3.00 11.38
N LEU A 182 13.93 -3.43 12.56
CA LEU A 182 13.51 -4.82 12.81
C LEU A 182 12.31 -5.21 11.93
N SER A 183 11.26 -4.39 11.92
CA SER A 183 10.08 -4.63 11.09
C SER A 183 10.41 -4.66 9.60
N GLY A 184 11.26 -3.74 9.14
CA GLY A 184 11.67 -3.67 7.75
C GLY A 184 12.57 -4.83 7.31
N ASP A 185 13.55 -5.22 8.12
CA ASP A 185 14.38 -6.40 7.83
C ASP A 185 13.50 -7.65 7.78
N ARG A 186 12.57 -7.81 8.73
CA ARG A 186 11.64 -8.94 8.79
C ARG A 186 10.79 -9.06 7.50
N VAL A 187 10.20 -7.95 7.05
CA VAL A 187 9.42 -7.89 5.81
C VAL A 187 10.26 -8.20 4.58
N LEU A 188 11.47 -7.64 4.49
CA LEU A 188 12.38 -7.87 3.37
C LEU A 188 12.94 -9.31 3.34
N HIS A 189 12.86 -10.03 4.46
CA HIS A 189 13.22 -11.44 4.56
C HIS A 189 12.04 -12.42 4.43
N GLY A 190 10.86 -11.92 4.05
CA GLY A 190 9.73 -12.75 3.64
C GLY A 190 8.60 -12.89 4.64
N ASP A 191 8.70 -12.31 5.84
CA ASP A 191 7.58 -12.34 6.79
C ASP A 191 6.62 -11.17 6.54
N PRO A 192 5.36 -11.45 6.13
CA PRO A 192 4.41 -10.39 5.77
C PRO A 192 4.04 -9.51 6.98
N ALA A 193 3.81 -8.23 6.71
CA ALA A 193 3.32 -7.28 7.71
C ALA A 193 1.79 -7.24 7.74
N THR A 194 1.24 -6.99 8.92
CA THR A 194 -0.18 -6.68 9.13
C THR A 194 -0.46 -5.17 9.01
N ASP A 195 -1.75 -4.77 8.90
CA ASP A 195 -2.18 -3.36 8.96
C ASP A 195 -1.63 -2.64 10.19
N ARG A 196 -1.75 -3.28 11.37
CA ARG A 196 -1.26 -2.75 12.64
C ARG A 196 0.25 -2.52 12.61
N GLU A 197 1.02 -3.49 12.14
CA GLU A 197 2.48 -3.38 12.09
C GLU A 197 2.93 -2.32 11.08
N ALA A 198 2.27 -2.22 9.92
CA ALA A 198 2.55 -1.17 8.95
C ALA A 198 2.27 0.22 9.53
N TRP A 199 1.15 0.39 10.23
CA TRP A 199 0.83 1.63 10.93
C TRP A 199 1.88 1.99 12.00
N GLU A 200 2.19 1.06 12.89
CA GLU A 200 3.15 1.29 13.97
C GLU A 200 4.55 1.60 13.42
N THR A 201 4.97 0.93 12.35
CA THR A 201 6.26 1.17 11.69
C THR A 201 6.28 2.54 11.01
N LEU A 202 5.22 2.92 10.30
CA LEU A 202 5.09 4.23 9.66
C LEU A 202 5.13 5.35 10.70
N CYS A 203 4.38 5.21 11.81
CA CYS A 203 4.40 6.16 12.91
C CYS A 203 5.80 6.29 13.54
N ALA A 204 6.48 5.17 13.77
CA ALA A 204 7.84 5.18 14.31
C ALA A 204 8.82 5.89 13.37
N ALA A 205 8.79 5.60 12.07
CA ALA A 205 9.63 6.26 11.08
C ALA A 205 9.35 7.77 11.01
N ARG A 206 8.06 8.15 10.98
CA ARG A 206 7.63 9.56 11.02
C ARG A 206 8.11 10.28 12.27
N GLY A 207 7.98 9.66 13.44
CA GLY A 207 8.43 10.23 14.71
C GLY A 207 9.94 10.50 14.72
N VAL A 208 10.74 9.55 14.23
CA VAL A 208 12.20 9.72 14.12
C VAL A 208 12.57 10.80 13.12
N LEU A 209 11.95 10.82 11.93
CA LEU A 209 12.23 11.85 10.93
C LEU A 209 11.83 13.24 11.43
N VAL A 210 10.67 13.38 12.08
CA VAL A 210 10.27 14.63 12.72
C VAL A 210 11.33 15.09 13.72
N HIS A 211 11.81 14.22 14.61
CA HIS A 211 12.87 14.56 15.57
C HIS A 211 14.18 14.98 14.90
N LEU A 212 14.59 14.30 13.82
CA LEU A 212 15.83 14.60 13.10
C LEU A 212 15.84 15.95 12.39
N PHE A 213 14.66 16.44 12.01
CA PHE A 213 14.44 17.61 11.16
C PHE A 213 13.63 18.73 11.85
N LEU A 214 13.33 18.60 13.14
CA LEU A 214 12.86 19.66 14.05
C LEU A 214 14.02 20.58 14.45
#